data_AF-A0A7Y5DU03-F1
#
_entry.id   AF-A0A7Y5DU03-F1
#
_cell.length_a   1.000
_cell.length_b   1.000
_cell.length_c   1.000
_cell.angle_alpha   90.00
_cell.angle_beta   90.00
_cell.angle_gamma   90.00
#
_symmetry.space_group_name_H-M   'P 1'
#
loop_
_entity.id
_entity.type
_entity.pdbx_description
1 polymer ?
#
loop_
_entity_poly.entity_id
_entity_poly.type
_entity_poly.pdbx_seq_one_letter_code
_entity_poly.pdbx_strand_id
1 'polypeptide(L)'
;EGGRLIQSLPLSFADATKHLSPTEQNLCRSAIEADIINLLAGPLAEAKHVALRDGEIFNANLVYLGALQFYGGKAELEIINEIMVCYLPDKAESKQKLAELFLAAYSFINKQSNWSAITALAEFIRTEPQSIIPCEDLISLLESLSIQATGHHSTNQANTISI
;
A
#
# COMPACT_ATOMS: atom_id res chain seq x y z
N GLU A 1 -7.90 11.70 11.98
CA GLU A 1 -6.47 11.93 11.70
C GLU A 1 -6.00 10.81 10.76
N GLY A 2 -5.44 11.14 9.60
CA GLY A 2 -4.96 10.15 8.64
C GLY A 2 -3.60 9.62 9.09
N GLY A 3 -3.40 8.30 9.07
CA GLY A 3 -2.24 7.57 9.61
C GLY A 3 -0.90 7.82 8.92
N ARG A 4 -0.58 9.08 8.63
CA ARG A 4 0.72 9.53 8.14
C ARG A 4 1.71 9.53 9.28
N LEU A 5 2.90 9.03 9.01
CA LEU A 5 4.06 9.07 9.90
C LEU A 5 4.57 10.51 10.05
N ILE A 6 4.32 11.37 9.05
CA ILE A 6 4.69 12.78 9.07
C ILE A 6 3.45 13.65 9.28
N GLN A 7 3.44 14.39 10.39
CA GLN A 7 2.31 15.20 10.82
C GLN A 7 2.26 16.59 10.18
N SER A 8 3.38 17.11 9.69
CA SER A 8 3.46 18.41 9.02
C SER A 8 4.59 18.43 7.99
N LEU A 9 4.32 19.00 6.81
CA LEU A 9 5.34 19.16 5.77
C LEU A 9 6.22 20.38 6.05
N PRO A 10 7.54 20.21 6.22
CA PRO A 10 8.44 21.35 6.33
C PRO A 10 8.59 22.03 4.97
N LEU A 11 8.98 23.31 4.97
CA LEU A 11 9.29 24.06 3.74
C LEU A 11 10.44 23.44 2.92
N SER A 12 11.34 22.71 3.59
CA SER A 12 12.48 22.04 2.98
C SER A 12 12.93 20.91 3.91
N PHE A 13 13.16 19.71 3.34
CA PHE A 13 13.73 18.59 4.09
C PHE A 13 15.13 18.93 4.63
N ALA A 14 15.99 19.52 3.80
CA ALA A 14 17.35 19.87 4.18
C ALA A 14 17.38 20.82 5.40
N ASP A 15 16.49 21.81 5.42
CA ASP A 15 16.40 22.76 6.54
C ASP A 15 15.80 22.12 7.79
N ALA A 16 14.80 21.24 7.63
CA ALA A 16 14.16 20.54 8.73
C ALA A 16 15.10 19.54 9.41
N THR A 17 16.02 18.93 8.66
CA THR A 17 16.89 17.88 9.18
C THR A 17 18.34 18.30 9.41
N LYS A 18 18.69 19.58 9.24
CA LYS A 18 20.08 20.08 9.34
C LYS A 18 20.77 19.83 10.69
N HIS A 19 19.98 19.71 11.76
CA HIS A 19 20.48 19.47 13.13
C HIS A 19 20.45 18.00 13.53
N LEU A 20 19.91 17.14 12.67
CA LEU A 20 19.79 15.71 12.93
C LEU A 20 21.08 14.98 12.56
N SER A 21 21.39 13.93 13.32
CA SER A 21 22.44 12.99 12.96
C SER A 21 22.11 12.27 11.64
N PRO A 22 23.12 11.73 10.92
CA PRO A 22 22.87 10.99 9.68
C PRO A 22 21.85 9.84 9.83
N THR A 23 21.85 9.17 11.00
CA THR A 23 20.89 8.10 11.31
C THR A 23 19.46 8.64 11.41
N GLU A 24 19.24 9.75 12.12
CA GLU A 24 17.93 10.37 12.25
C GLU A 24 17.42 10.91 10.92
N GLN A 25 18.32 11.49 10.09
CA GLN A 25 17.97 11.89 8.73
C GLN A 25 17.49 10.70 7.89
N ASN A 26 18.16 9.55 7.99
CA ASN A 26 17.73 8.33 7.31
C ASN A 26 16.36 7.85 7.80
N LEU A 27 16.09 7.90 9.10
CA LEU A 27 14.78 7.54 9.65
C LEU A 27 13.67 8.46 9.12
N CYS A 28 13.92 9.78 9.06
CA CYS A 28 12.98 10.73 8.46
C CYS A 28 12.74 10.41 6.97
N ARG A 29 13.78 10.08 6.20
CA ARG A 29 13.61 9.67 4.80
C ARG A 29 12.74 8.42 4.67
N SER A 30 13.03 7.38 5.45
CA SER A 30 12.24 6.15 5.44
C SER A 30 10.77 6.41 5.81
N ALA A 31 10.51 7.34 6.74
CA ALA A 31 9.14 7.72 7.10
C ALA A 31 8.42 8.45 5.94
N ILE A 32 9.09 9.37 5.24
CA ILE A 32 8.55 10.03 4.04
C ILE A 32 8.19 8.99 2.97
N GLU A 33 9.12 8.08 2.70
CA GLU A 33 8.97 7.06 1.67
C GLU A 33 7.82 6.11 2.00
N ALA A 34 7.70 5.69 3.26
CA ALA A 34 6.58 4.89 3.74
C ALA A 34 5.23 5.62 3.62
N ASP A 35 5.18 6.92 3.93
CA ASP A 35 3.96 7.73 3.75
C ASP A 35 3.52 7.82 2.28
N ILE A 36 4.46 8.00 1.36
CA ILE A 36 4.16 8.00 -0.08
C ILE A 36 3.63 6.63 -0.52
N ILE A 37 4.23 5.53 -0.08
CA ILE A 37 3.76 4.17 -0.39
C ILE A 37 2.34 3.96 0.16
N ASN A 38 2.06 4.39 1.39
CA ASN A 38 0.74 4.28 2.01
C ASN A 38 -0.32 5.10 1.25
N LEU A 39 0.01 6.31 0.81
CA LEU A 39 -0.87 7.15 -0.02
C LEU A 39 -1.17 6.50 -1.38
N LEU A 40 -0.20 5.82 -1.98
CA LEU A 40 -0.37 5.13 -3.28
C LEU A 40 -1.17 3.82 -3.16
N ALA A 41 -1.13 3.16 -2.01
CA ALA A 41 -1.70 1.83 -1.83
C ALA A 41 -3.22 1.79 -2.08
N GLY A 42 -3.97 2.79 -1.60
CA GLY A 42 -5.43 2.88 -1.79
C GLY A 42 -5.83 2.95 -3.27
N PRO A 43 -5.37 3.97 -4.01
CA PRO A 43 -5.68 4.10 -5.44
C PRO A 43 -5.19 2.93 -6.29
N LEU A 44 -4.06 2.31 -5.95
CA LEU A 44 -3.58 1.10 -6.61
C LEU A 44 -4.48 -0.11 -6.32
N ALA A 45 -4.99 -0.26 -5.10
CA ALA A 45 -5.94 -1.31 -4.76
C ALA A 45 -7.25 -1.14 -5.53
N GLU A 46 -7.75 0.10 -5.66
CA GLU A 46 -8.94 0.42 -6.44
C GLU A 46 -8.72 0.14 -7.94
N ALA A 47 -7.59 0.57 -8.50
CA ALA A 47 -7.22 0.27 -9.89
C ALA A 47 -7.15 -1.23 -10.16
N LYS A 48 -6.55 -2.00 -9.24
CA LYS A 48 -6.50 -3.47 -9.35
C LYS A 48 -7.90 -4.08 -9.26
N HIS A 49 -8.74 -3.60 -8.36
CA HIS A 49 -10.13 -4.08 -8.23
C HIS A 49 -10.91 -3.88 -9.53
N VAL A 50 -10.84 -2.68 -10.12
CA VAL A 50 -11.51 -2.34 -11.40
C VAL A 50 -11.01 -3.24 -12.52
N ALA A 51 -9.68 -3.37 -12.68
CA ALA A 51 -9.11 -4.24 -13.72
C ALA A 51 -9.60 -5.68 -13.59
N LEU A 52 -9.56 -6.26 -12.38
CA LEU A 52 -10.01 -7.63 -12.14
C LEU A 52 -11.52 -7.81 -12.36
N ARG A 53 -12.34 -6.84 -11.95
CA ARG A 53 -13.78 -6.85 -12.17
C ARG A 53 -14.12 -6.86 -13.66
N ASP A 54 -13.36 -6.13 -14.46
CA ASP A 54 -13.59 -5.97 -15.90
C ASP A 54 -12.90 -7.07 -16.73
N GLY A 55 -12.23 -8.04 -16.08
CA GLY A 55 -11.53 -9.14 -16.73
C GLY A 55 -10.20 -8.73 -17.37
N GLU A 56 -9.67 -7.57 -17.00
CA GLU A 56 -8.41 -7.02 -17.48
C GLU A 56 -7.21 -7.44 -16.61
N ILE A 57 -6.01 -7.30 -17.18
CA ILE A 57 -4.75 -7.57 -16.48
C ILE A 57 -4.31 -6.29 -15.77
N PHE A 58 -4.16 -6.35 -14.45
CA PHE A 58 -3.51 -5.29 -13.68
C PHE A 58 -2.01 -5.24 -14.00
N ASN A 59 -1.57 -4.15 -14.62
CA ASN A 59 -0.20 -4.00 -15.13
C ASN A 59 0.33 -2.59 -14.81
N ALA A 60 1.50 -2.51 -14.18
CA ALA A 60 2.16 -1.25 -13.82
C ALA A 60 2.47 -0.33 -15.03
N ASN A 61 2.59 -0.89 -16.24
CA ASN A 61 2.78 -0.12 -17.47
C ASN A 61 1.48 0.48 -18.01
N LEU A 62 0.32 -0.10 -17.65
CA LEU A 62 -1.01 0.39 -18.04
C LEU A 62 -1.57 1.34 -16.98
N VAL A 63 -1.34 1.04 -15.70
CA VAL A 63 -1.68 1.90 -14.57
C VAL A 63 -0.44 2.70 -14.19
N TYR A 64 -0.08 3.71 -14.99
CA TYR A 64 1.00 4.62 -14.63
C TYR A 64 0.55 5.58 -13.52
N LEU A 65 1.49 6.20 -12.80
CA LEU A 65 1.20 7.06 -11.63
C LEU A 65 0.07 8.09 -11.87
N GLY A 66 0.07 8.77 -13.02
CA GLY A 66 -0.95 9.78 -13.35
C GLY A 66 -2.35 9.20 -13.62
N ALA A 67 -2.48 7.91 -13.89
CA ALA A 67 -3.77 7.24 -14.04
C ALA A 67 -4.50 7.06 -12.69
N LEU A 68 -3.77 7.08 -11.56
CA LEU A 68 -4.35 6.88 -10.22
C LEU A 68 -5.38 7.95 -9.84
N GLN A 69 -5.37 9.13 -10.48
CA GLN A 69 -6.40 10.15 -10.30
C GLN A 69 -7.81 9.66 -10.67
N PHE A 70 -7.91 8.65 -11.54
CA PHE A 70 -9.18 8.05 -11.97
C PHE A 70 -9.64 6.90 -11.05
N TYR A 71 -8.84 6.57 -10.03
CA TYR A 71 -9.08 5.50 -9.06
C TYR A 71 -9.00 6.06 -7.64
N GLY A 72 -9.74 7.15 -7.39
CA GLY A 72 -9.78 7.81 -6.07
C GLY A 72 -8.55 8.63 -5.69
N GLY A 73 -7.40 8.45 -6.37
CA GLY A 73 -6.10 8.96 -5.93
C GLY A 73 -5.78 10.43 -6.20
N LYS A 74 -6.75 11.27 -6.55
CA LYS A 74 -6.46 12.67 -6.91
C LYS A 74 -5.85 13.44 -5.73
N ALA A 75 -6.47 13.35 -4.56
CA ALA A 75 -6.01 14.05 -3.36
C ALA A 75 -4.66 13.51 -2.88
N GLU A 76 -4.48 12.19 -2.94
CA GLU A 76 -3.23 11.50 -2.61
C GLU A 76 -2.08 11.96 -3.52
N LEU A 77 -2.33 12.07 -4.84
CA LEU A 77 -1.34 12.57 -5.79
C LEU A 77 -0.98 14.04 -5.55
N GLU A 78 -1.94 14.90 -5.17
CA GLU A 78 -1.67 16.29 -4.78
C GLU A 78 -0.75 16.34 -3.55
N ILE A 79 -1.05 15.56 -2.50
CA ILE A 79 -0.21 15.47 -1.29
C ILE A 79 1.18 14.93 -1.62
N ILE A 80 1.29 13.88 -2.44
CA ILE A 80 2.57 13.32 -2.86
C ILE A 80 3.41 14.36 -3.60
N ASN A 81 2.80 15.15 -4.49
CA ASN A 81 3.53 16.22 -5.18
C ASN A 81 4.06 17.28 -4.20
N GLU A 82 3.27 17.67 -3.20
CA GLU A 82 3.73 18.60 -2.15
C GLU A 82 4.89 18.01 -1.32
N ILE A 83 4.79 16.74 -0.93
CA ILE A 83 5.87 16.01 -0.23
C ILE A 83 7.14 16.02 -1.08
N MET A 84 7.03 15.65 -2.36
CA MET A 84 8.17 15.48 -3.25
C MET A 84 8.91 16.81 -3.53
N VAL A 85 8.18 17.93 -3.61
CA VAL A 85 8.80 19.27 -3.73
C VAL A 85 9.67 19.60 -2.51
N CYS A 86 9.23 19.20 -1.32
CA CYS A 86 9.97 19.46 -0.08
C CYS A 86 11.12 18.47 0.15
N TYR A 87 10.91 17.21 -0.25
CA TYR A 87 11.85 16.10 -0.02
C TYR A 87 13.01 16.08 -1.01
N LEU A 88 12.72 16.19 -2.32
CA LEU A 88 13.69 16.11 -3.41
C LEU A 88 13.39 17.24 -4.42
N PRO A 89 13.97 18.44 -4.24
CA PRO A 89 13.70 19.58 -5.12
C PRO A 89 14.20 19.39 -6.56
N ASP A 90 15.21 18.53 -6.77
CA ASP A 90 15.64 18.17 -8.12
C ASP A 90 14.56 17.34 -8.82
N LYS A 91 14.06 17.83 -9.95
CA LYS A 91 12.92 17.21 -10.64
C LYS A 91 13.23 15.83 -11.21
N ALA A 92 14.48 15.57 -11.62
CA ALA A 92 14.86 14.29 -12.20
C ALA A 92 14.97 13.22 -11.11
N GLU A 93 15.67 13.53 -10.02
CA GLU A 93 15.78 12.67 -8.83
C GLU A 93 14.40 12.41 -8.19
N SER A 94 13.58 13.46 -8.07
CA SER A 94 12.21 13.38 -7.58
C SER A 94 11.36 12.41 -8.41
N LYS A 95 11.37 12.56 -9.74
CA LYS A 95 10.63 11.68 -10.64
C LYS A 95 11.12 10.24 -10.56
N GLN A 96 12.43 10.02 -10.49
CA GLN A 96 13.01 8.69 -10.35
C GLN A 96 12.58 8.05 -9.03
N LYS A 97 12.75 8.75 -7.91
CA LYS A 97 12.37 8.27 -6.58
C LYS A 97 10.88 7.94 -6.52
N LEU A 98 10.04 8.80 -7.08
CA LEU A 98 8.60 8.56 -7.09
C LEU A 98 8.22 7.32 -7.92
N ALA A 99 8.93 7.04 -9.01
CA ALA A 99 8.73 5.81 -9.77
C ALA A 99 9.15 4.56 -8.96
N GLU A 100 10.24 4.63 -8.20
CA GLU A 100 10.67 3.55 -7.30
C GLU A 100 9.62 3.27 -6.21
N LEU A 101 9.11 4.31 -5.57
CA LEU A 101 8.08 4.20 -4.53
C LEU A 101 6.75 3.68 -5.10
N PHE A 102 6.40 4.12 -6.31
CA PHE A 102 5.25 3.59 -7.04
C PHE A 102 5.39 2.08 -7.30
N LEU A 103 6.55 1.62 -7.75
CA LEU A 103 6.77 0.18 -7.98
C LEU A 103 6.75 -0.62 -6.68
N ALA A 104 7.23 -0.05 -5.58
CA ALA A 104 7.14 -0.68 -4.25
C ALA A 104 5.67 -0.84 -3.80
N ALA A 105 4.86 0.21 -3.92
CA ALA A 105 3.43 0.16 -3.62
C ALA A 105 2.69 -0.81 -4.54
N TYR A 106 2.98 -0.79 -5.84
CA TYR A 106 2.43 -1.73 -6.81
C TYR A 106 2.77 -3.18 -6.43
N SER A 107 4.02 -3.47 -6.09
CA SER A 107 4.45 -4.81 -5.67
C SER A 107 3.72 -5.27 -4.41
N PHE A 108 3.55 -4.37 -3.44
CA PHE A 108 2.77 -4.63 -2.23
C PHE A 108 1.33 -5.03 -2.56
N ILE A 109 0.64 -4.29 -3.43
CA ILE A 109 -0.74 -4.60 -3.85
C ILE A 109 -0.80 -5.86 -4.71
N ASN A 110 0.24 -6.13 -5.50
CA ASN A 110 0.25 -7.27 -6.40
C ASN A 110 0.60 -8.59 -5.72
N LYS A 111 1.21 -8.55 -4.53
CA LYS A 111 1.49 -9.74 -3.73
C LYS A 111 0.17 -10.43 -3.33
N GLN A 112 0.03 -11.71 -3.68
CA GLN A 112 -1.21 -12.46 -3.48
C GLN A 112 -1.71 -12.43 -2.03
N SER A 113 -0.81 -12.63 -1.05
CA SER A 113 -1.19 -12.61 0.37
C SER A 113 -1.78 -11.26 0.80
N ASN A 114 -1.19 -10.17 0.32
CA ASN A 114 -1.64 -8.82 0.64
C ASN A 114 -2.97 -8.53 -0.06
N TRP A 115 -3.11 -8.95 -1.32
CA TRP A 115 -4.37 -8.80 -2.04
C TRP A 115 -5.51 -9.56 -1.37
N SER A 116 -5.28 -10.81 -0.95
CA SER A 116 -6.26 -11.59 -0.18
C SER A 116 -6.67 -10.85 1.10
N ALA A 117 -5.71 -10.31 1.87
CA ALA A 117 -5.98 -9.52 3.06
C ALA A 117 -6.80 -8.25 2.78
N ILE A 118 -6.44 -7.50 1.73
CA ILE A 118 -7.17 -6.30 1.30
C ILE A 118 -8.62 -6.66 0.92
N THR A 119 -8.82 -7.72 0.14
CA THR A 119 -10.16 -8.15 -0.28
C THR A 119 -11.02 -8.66 0.87
N ALA A 120 -10.42 -9.38 1.83
CA ALA A 120 -11.11 -9.83 3.03
C ALA A 120 -11.52 -8.66 3.93
N LEU A 121 -10.65 -7.66 4.08
CA LEU A 121 -10.98 -6.43 4.80
C LEU A 121 -12.10 -5.64 4.12
N ALA A 122 -12.03 -5.50 2.78
CA ALA A 122 -13.09 -4.83 2.02
C ALA A 122 -14.43 -5.55 2.17
N GLU A 123 -14.42 -6.89 2.13
CA GLU A 123 -15.61 -7.70 2.35
C GLU A 123 -16.15 -7.54 3.78
N PHE A 124 -15.28 -7.58 4.79
CA PHE A 124 -15.64 -7.35 6.18
C PHE A 124 -16.32 -5.99 6.40
N ILE A 125 -15.72 -4.91 5.87
CA ILE A 125 -16.30 -3.56 5.89
C ILE A 125 -17.68 -3.53 5.21
N ARG A 126 -17.85 -4.27 4.12
CA ARG A 126 -19.09 -4.33 3.34
C ARG A 126 -20.20 -5.10 4.08
N THR A 127 -19.87 -6.19 4.76
CA THR A 127 -20.85 -7.05 5.45
C THR A 127 -21.27 -6.49 6.79
N GLU A 128 -20.36 -5.81 7.49
CA GLU A 128 -20.60 -5.18 8.79
C GLU A 128 -20.24 -3.70 8.69
N PRO A 129 -21.14 -2.83 8.19
CA PRO A 129 -20.87 -1.42 8.00
C PRO A 129 -20.81 -0.70 9.36
N GLN A 130 -19.67 -0.82 10.02
CA GLN A 130 -19.34 -0.08 11.23
C GLN A 130 -18.59 1.19 10.84
N SER A 131 -18.96 2.33 11.43
CA SER A 131 -18.24 3.59 11.19
C SER A 131 -16.82 3.59 11.75
N ILE A 132 -16.53 2.70 12.69
CA ILE A 132 -15.24 2.53 13.36
C ILE A 132 -15.03 1.03 13.50
N ILE A 133 -13.91 0.52 12.96
CA ILE A 133 -13.50 -0.87 13.12
C ILE A 133 -12.41 -0.89 14.20
N PRO A 134 -12.64 -1.61 15.32
CA PRO A 134 -11.61 -1.81 16.34
C PRO A 134 -10.37 -2.50 15.77
N CYS A 135 -9.20 -2.18 16.33
CA CYS A 135 -7.93 -2.73 15.83
C CYS A 135 -7.84 -4.25 16.07
N GLU A 136 -8.40 -4.71 17.18
CA GLU A 136 -8.50 -6.12 17.56
C GLU A 136 -9.28 -6.96 16.54
N ASP A 137 -10.34 -6.42 15.95
CA ASP A 137 -11.14 -7.08 14.93
C ASP A 137 -10.34 -7.19 13.62
N LEU A 138 -9.61 -6.13 13.27
CA LEU A 138 -8.71 -6.14 12.12
C LEU A 138 -7.58 -7.15 12.29
N ILE A 139 -6.93 -7.20 13.46
CA ILE A 139 -5.87 -8.17 13.76
C ILE A 139 -6.43 -9.59 13.65
N SER A 140 -7.57 -9.86 14.28
CA SER A 140 -8.22 -11.17 14.26
C SER A 140 -8.56 -11.62 12.84
N LEU A 141 -9.08 -10.71 12.01
CA LEU A 141 -9.34 -10.97 10.59
C LEU A 141 -8.06 -11.37 9.86
N LEU A 142 -6.99 -10.57 9.99
CA LEU A 142 -5.73 -10.81 9.30
C LEU A 142 -5.04 -12.11 9.74
N GLU A 143 -5.07 -12.42 11.04
CA GLU A 143 -4.54 -13.67 11.59
C GLU A 143 -5.29 -14.89 11.05
N SER A 144 -6.63 -14.80 10.93
CA SER A 144 -7.44 -15.90 10.39
C SER A 144 -7.05 -16.28 8.95
N LEU A 145 -6.66 -15.30 8.14
CA LEU A 145 -6.20 -15.52 6.75
C LEU A 145 -4.81 -16.19 6.71
N SER A 146 -3.95 -15.88 7.68
CA SER A 146 -2.64 -16.53 7.82
C SER A 146 -2.76 -18.00 8.23
N ILE A 147 -3.76 -18.35 9.04
CA ILE A 147 -4.02 -19.74 9.47
C ILE A 147 -4.63 -20.57 8.32
N GLN A 148 -5.48 -19.97 7.49
CA GLN A 148 -6.03 -20.66 6.32
C GLN A 148 -4.97 -20.99 5.26
N ALA A 149 -3.93 -20.18 5.13
CA ALA A 149 -2.81 -20.42 4.21
C ALA A 149 -1.93 -21.62 4.60
N THR A 150 -1.90 -22.01 5.87
CA THR A 150 -1.10 -23.16 6.37
C THR A 150 -1.90 -24.46 6.46
N GLY A 151 -3.23 -24.40 6.44
CA GLY A 151 -4.12 -25.56 6.54
C GLY A 151 -4.37 -26.35 5.25
N HIS A 152 -3.92 -25.86 4.08
CA HIS A 152 -4.20 -26.50 2.78
C HIS A 152 -3.18 -27.56 2.34
N HIS A 153 -2.28 -28.02 3.22
CA HIS A 153 -1.25 -29.01 2.85
C HIS A 153 -1.40 -30.44 3.41
N SER A 154 -2.55 -30.79 4.00
CA SER A 154 -2.79 -32.15 4.48
C SER A 154 -4.22 -32.59 4.21
N THR A 155 -4.43 -33.38 3.14
CA THR A 155 -5.21 -34.64 3.11
C THR A 155 -5.60 -35.01 1.67
N ASN A 156 -4.86 -35.95 1.08
CA ASN A 156 -5.44 -37.08 0.34
C ASN A 156 -4.35 -38.08 -0.08
N GLN A 157 -3.97 -38.95 0.86
CA GLN A 157 -3.58 -40.32 0.51
C GLN A 157 -4.69 -41.23 1.02
N ALA A 158 -5.70 -41.44 0.20
CA ALA A 158 -6.60 -42.57 0.35
C ALA A 158 -5.84 -43.82 -0.09
N ASN A 159 -5.15 -44.47 0.84
CA ASN A 159 -4.73 -45.86 0.66
C ASN A 159 -5.90 -46.76 1.08
N THR A 160 -6.68 -47.21 0.10
CA THR A 160 -7.48 -48.42 0.23
C THR A 160 -6.99 -49.36 -0.86
N ILE A 161 -6.18 -50.34 -0.47
CA ILE A 161 -5.93 -51.53 -1.28
C ILE A 161 -6.66 -52.67 -0.57
N SER A 162 -7.68 -53.19 -1.24
CA SER A 162 -8.27 -54.50 -0.96
C SER A 162 -7.75 -55.48 -2.01
N ILE A 163 -7.06 -56.53 -1.57
CA ILE A 163 -7.19 -57.90 -2.08
C ILE A 163 -6.98 -58.84 -0.90
#